data_AF-A0A1B9LF21-F1
#
_entry.id   AF-A0A1B9LF21-F1
#
_cell.length_a   1.000
_cell.length_b   1.000
_cell.length_c   1.000
_cell.angle_alpha   90.00
_cell.angle_beta   90.00
_cell.angle_gamma   90.00
#
_symmetry.space_group_name_H-M   'P 1'
#
loop_
_entity.id
_entity.type
_entity.pdbx_description
1 polymer ?
#
loop_
_entity_poly.entity_id
_entity_poly.type
_entity_poly.pdbx_seq_one_letter_code
_entity_poly.pdbx_strand_id
1 'polypeptide(L)'
;MSIKKLLFISVAISTTLLLNACSSSEYQLTSAGRQVQFVDTKPSANCQLLGKAEGRRGTFFSGLKTHSELIRDAASDLMNKAAAMGGNVIYDAQDASMKYISDVAPTDAVMVGDVYRCN
;
A
#
# COMPACT_ATOMS: atom_id res chain seq x y z
N MET A 1 -33.51 -41.05 26.35
CA MET A 1 -33.46 -40.35 25.04
C MET A 1 -32.97 -38.92 25.25
N SER A 2 -31.69 -38.58 25.00
CA SER A 2 -31.33 -37.18 24.63
C SER A 2 -29.85 -36.94 24.35
N ILE A 3 -28.95 -37.89 24.58
CA ILE A 3 -27.52 -37.70 24.28
C ILE A 3 -27.27 -37.54 22.77
N LYS A 4 -28.08 -38.20 21.92
CA LYS A 4 -28.01 -38.03 20.46
C LYS A 4 -28.37 -36.60 20.00
N LYS A 5 -29.28 -35.91 20.70
CA LYS A 5 -29.72 -34.56 20.31
C LYS A 5 -28.64 -33.50 20.54
N LEU A 6 -27.79 -33.66 21.57
CA LEU A 6 -26.66 -32.76 21.81
C LEU A 6 -25.58 -32.88 20.72
N LEU A 7 -25.34 -34.09 20.20
CA LEU A 7 -24.37 -34.33 19.14
C LEU A 7 -24.80 -33.76 17.78
N PHE A 8 -26.10 -33.69 17.49
CA PHE A 8 -26.60 -33.07 16.26
C PHE A 8 -26.54 -31.54 16.29
N ILE A 9 -26.61 -30.91 17.48
CA ILE A 9 -26.54 -29.45 17.62
C ILE A 9 -25.09 -28.95 17.53
N SER A 10 -24.10 -29.75 17.94
CA SER A 10 -22.69 -29.37 17.84
C SER A 10 -22.15 -29.38 16.40
N VAL A 11 -22.78 -30.14 15.49
CA VAL A 11 -22.37 -30.21 14.08
C VAL A 11 -22.90 -29.02 13.26
N ALA A 12 -23.99 -28.39 13.68
CA ALA A 12 -24.58 -27.24 12.97
C ALA A 12 -23.88 -25.90 13.25
N ILE A 13 -23.07 -25.81 14.31
CA ILE A 13 -22.43 -24.55 14.75
C ILE A 13 -21.01 -24.39 14.19
N SER A 14 -20.42 -25.44 13.63
CA SER A 14 -19.03 -25.40 13.15
C SER A 14 -18.87 -24.86 11.72
N THR A 15 -19.96 -24.59 11.00
CA THR A 15 -19.92 -24.17 9.58
C THR A 15 -19.93 -22.65 9.37
N THR A 16 -19.92 -21.85 10.43
CA THR A 16 -19.85 -20.38 10.36
C THR A 16 -18.48 -19.81 10.70
N LEU A 17 -17.42 -20.62 10.60
CA LEU A 17 -16.07 -20.09 10.41
C LEU A 17 -16.01 -19.43 9.03
N LEU A 18 -16.53 -18.21 9.00
CA LEU A 18 -16.34 -17.20 7.98
C LEU A 18 -14.90 -17.32 7.48
N LEU A 19 -14.75 -17.75 6.22
CA LEU A 19 -13.54 -17.53 5.45
C LEU A 19 -13.39 -16.01 5.24
N ASN A 20 -13.07 -15.28 6.30
CA ASN A 20 -12.33 -14.03 6.17
C ASN A 20 -10.88 -14.42 5.94
N ALA A 21 -10.61 -15.03 4.78
CA ALA A 21 -9.31 -14.91 4.14
C ALA A 21 -9.19 -13.44 3.72
N CYS A 22 -8.99 -12.56 4.71
CA CYS A 22 -8.49 -11.23 4.48
C CYS A 22 -7.03 -11.47 4.10
N SER A 23 -6.81 -11.75 2.81
CA SER A 23 -5.51 -11.90 2.18
C SER A 23 -4.68 -10.72 2.66
N SER A 24 -3.83 -10.99 3.65
CA SER A 24 -2.97 -9.99 4.24
C SER A 24 -1.85 -9.83 3.24
N SER A 25 -2.10 -9.01 2.23
CA SER A 25 -1.07 -8.52 1.33
C SER A 25 0.01 -7.94 2.22
N GLU A 26 1.20 -8.55 2.26
CA GLU A 26 2.32 -8.09 3.12
C GLU A 26 2.75 -6.64 2.84
N TYR A 27 2.21 -6.02 1.78
CA TYR A 27 2.28 -4.61 1.46
C TYR A 27 0.94 -3.94 1.73
N GLN A 28 0.56 -3.87 3.01
CA GLN A 28 -0.67 -3.22 3.43
C GLN A 28 -0.49 -1.70 3.46
N LEU A 29 -1.34 -1.03 2.68
CA LEU A 29 -1.52 0.41 2.78
C LEU A 29 -2.00 0.75 4.20
N THR A 30 -1.22 1.52 4.94
CA THR A 30 -1.55 1.86 6.32
C THR A 30 -2.83 2.69 6.37
N SER A 31 -3.49 2.73 7.53
CA SER A 31 -4.67 3.60 7.71
C SER A 31 -4.34 5.08 7.42
N ALA A 32 -3.10 5.50 7.67
CA ALA A 32 -2.63 6.85 7.38
C ALA A 32 -2.31 7.01 5.88
N GLY A 33 -1.64 6.05 5.25
CA GLY A 33 -1.38 6.03 3.81
C GLY A 33 -2.66 6.06 2.96
N ARG A 34 -3.74 5.43 3.43
CA ARG A 34 -5.07 5.50 2.80
C ARG A 34 -5.70 6.89 2.74
N GLN A 35 -5.25 7.81 3.59
CA GLN A 35 -5.72 9.20 3.59
C GLN A 35 -4.95 10.06 2.58
N VAL A 36 -3.84 9.54 2.04
CA VAL A 36 -3.00 10.25 1.09
C VAL A 36 -3.58 10.09 -0.32
N GLN A 37 -3.74 11.21 -1.01
CA GLN A 37 -4.24 11.23 -2.38
C GLN A 37 -3.16 11.69 -3.36
N PHE A 38 -3.11 11.04 -4.52
CA PHE A 38 -2.32 11.52 -5.65
C PHE A 38 -3.11 12.60 -6.39
N VAL A 39 -2.45 13.72 -6.66
CA VAL A 39 -3.01 14.81 -7.45
C VAL A 39 -2.08 15.16 -8.60
N ASP A 40 -2.64 15.27 -9.80
CA ASP A 40 -1.90 15.71 -11.00
C ASP A 40 -1.85 17.24 -11.09
N THR A 41 -2.78 17.93 -10.42
CA THR A 41 -2.83 19.38 -10.35
C THR A 41 -2.10 19.87 -9.11
N LYS A 42 -1.35 20.95 -9.27
CA LYS A 42 -0.59 21.53 -8.16
C LYS A 42 -1.56 21.95 -7.05
N PRO A 43 -1.40 21.45 -5.82
CA PRO A 43 -2.27 21.82 -4.71
C PRO A 43 -2.21 23.33 -4.45
N SER A 44 -3.33 23.89 -4.00
CA SER A 44 -3.49 25.33 -3.76
C SER A 44 -2.49 25.85 -2.72
N ALA A 45 -2.24 27.17 -2.70
CA ALA A 45 -1.25 27.79 -1.81
C ALA A 45 -1.51 27.59 -0.30
N ASN A 46 -2.69 27.06 0.07
CA ASN A 46 -3.03 26.69 1.44
C ASN A 46 -2.38 25.36 1.88
N CYS A 47 -1.73 24.63 0.97
CA CYS A 47 -1.04 23.39 1.27
C CYS A 47 0.46 23.63 1.50
N GLN A 48 0.95 23.17 2.65
CA GLN A 48 2.37 23.28 2.99
C GLN A 48 3.17 22.14 2.35
N LEU A 49 4.25 22.47 1.63
CA LEU A 49 5.21 21.47 1.17
C LEU A 49 5.98 20.90 2.37
N LEU A 50 5.88 19.60 2.59
CA LEU A 50 6.62 18.90 3.65
C LEU A 50 7.98 18.38 3.15
N GLY A 51 8.08 18.04 1.86
CA GLY A 51 9.29 17.55 1.23
C GLY A 51 9.01 16.51 0.15
N LYS A 52 10.05 15.84 -0.34
CA LYS A 52 9.92 14.72 -1.30
C LYS A 52 9.94 13.39 -0.56
N ALA A 53 9.02 12.49 -0.91
CA ALA A 53 9.04 11.10 -0.47
C ALA A 53 9.36 10.17 -1.65
N GLU A 54 9.96 9.04 -1.33
CA GLU A 54 10.31 7.99 -2.28
C GLU A 54 9.80 6.65 -1.77
N GLY A 55 8.99 5.97 -2.59
CA GLY A 55 8.57 4.59 -2.38
C GLY A 55 9.35 3.64 -3.29
N ARG A 56 9.83 2.51 -2.75
CA ARG A 56 10.63 1.56 -3.52
C ARG A 56 10.17 0.12 -3.33
N ARG A 57 10.16 -0.66 -4.41
CA ARG A 57 9.87 -2.09 -4.36
C ARG A 57 10.72 -2.89 -5.33
N GLY A 58 11.54 -3.78 -4.77
CA GLY A 58 12.40 -4.64 -5.56
C GLY A 58 11.77 -5.96 -5.97
N THR A 59 12.11 -6.44 -7.16
CA THR A 59 11.76 -7.78 -7.69
C THR A 59 12.51 -8.91 -6.99
N PHE A 60 13.69 -8.64 -6.44
CA PHE A 60 14.63 -9.67 -5.97
C PHE A 60 14.00 -10.67 -4.99
N PHE A 61 13.07 -10.19 -4.14
CA PHE A 61 12.33 -11.03 -3.19
C PHE A 61 10.81 -11.07 -3.45
N SER A 62 10.34 -10.48 -4.55
CA SER A 62 8.90 -10.31 -4.81
C SER A 62 8.28 -11.41 -5.68
N GLY A 63 9.07 -12.38 -6.15
CA GLY A 63 8.57 -13.50 -6.97
C GLY A 63 8.11 -13.09 -8.38
N LEU A 64 7.21 -13.88 -8.99
CA LEU A 64 6.63 -13.65 -10.33
C LEU A 64 5.70 -12.42 -10.42
N LYS A 65 5.94 -11.37 -9.64
CA LYS A 65 5.16 -10.13 -9.73
C LYS A 65 5.49 -9.38 -11.00
N THR A 66 4.46 -8.88 -11.66
CA THR A 66 4.62 -8.03 -12.84
C THR A 66 5.14 -6.66 -12.43
N HIS A 67 5.78 -5.94 -13.37
CA HIS A 67 6.25 -4.58 -13.12
C HIS A 67 5.12 -3.64 -12.64
N SER A 68 3.91 -3.80 -13.20
CA SER A 68 2.73 -3.04 -12.79
C SER A 68 2.34 -3.27 -11.33
N GLU A 69 2.48 -4.49 -10.80
CA GLU A 69 2.22 -4.78 -9.40
C GLU A 69 3.28 -4.16 -8.48
N LEU A 70 4.54 -4.17 -8.91
CA LEU A 70 5.63 -3.56 -8.14
C LEU A 70 5.49 -2.05 -8.07
N ILE A 71 5.05 -1.40 -9.16
CA ILE A 71 4.74 0.03 -9.17
C ILE A 71 3.58 0.35 -8.22
N ARG A 72 2.54 -0.50 -8.17
CA ARG A 72 1.43 -0.33 -7.19
C ARG A 72 1.90 -0.50 -5.74
N ASP A 73 2.79 -1.45 -5.49
CA ASP A 73 3.40 -1.66 -4.18
C ASP A 73 4.31 -0.47 -3.80
N ALA A 74 5.10 0.05 -4.75
CA ALA A 74 5.93 1.24 -4.58
C ALA A 74 5.10 2.50 -4.33
N ALA A 75 3.97 2.66 -5.03
CA ALA A 75 3.01 3.75 -4.79
C ALA A 75 2.42 3.66 -3.38
N SER A 76 2.12 2.45 -2.91
CA SER A 76 1.60 2.23 -1.56
C SER A 76 2.64 2.54 -0.48
N ASP A 77 3.90 2.18 -0.71
CA ASP A 77 5.04 2.57 0.14
C ASP A 77 5.23 4.09 0.16
N LEU A 78 5.12 4.75 -1.00
CA LEU A 78 5.18 6.20 -1.12
C LEU A 78 4.08 6.89 -0.31
N MET A 79 2.83 6.40 -0.40
CA MET A 79 1.71 6.89 0.40
C MET A 79 1.95 6.72 1.90
N ASN A 80 2.47 5.57 2.33
CA ASN A 80 2.78 5.31 3.73
C ASN A 80 3.85 6.28 4.26
N LYS A 81 4.88 6.57 3.46
CA LYS A 81 5.92 7.56 3.81
C LYS A 81 5.39 8.98 3.83
N ALA A 82 4.57 9.37 2.86
CA ALA A 82 3.91 10.66 2.83
C ALA A 82 3.04 10.87 4.09
N ALA A 83 2.31 9.84 4.50
CA ALA A 83 1.52 9.86 5.72
C ALA A 83 2.38 9.92 6.99
N ALA A 84 3.52 9.21 7.02
CA ALA A 84 4.47 9.28 8.13
C ALA A 84 5.09 10.69 8.28
N MET A 85 5.24 11.43 7.18
CA MET A 85 5.64 12.84 7.19
C MET A 85 4.52 13.77 7.69
N GLY A 86 3.28 13.28 7.80
CA GLY A 86 2.10 14.08 8.14
C GLY A 86 1.47 14.78 6.93
N GLY A 87 1.80 14.34 5.71
CA GLY A 87 1.18 14.81 4.47
C GLY A 87 -0.06 14.01 4.12
N ASN A 88 -0.95 14.63 3.36
CA ASN A 88 -2.20 14.04 2.87
C ASN A 88 -2.33 14.10 1.35
N VAL A 89 -1.42 14.80 0.67
CA VAL A 89 -1.46 14.95 -0.79
C VAL A 89 -0.07 14.69 -1.34
N ILE A 90 0.02 13.87 -2.38
CA ILE A 90 1.24 13.68 -3.17
C ILE A 90 1.02 14.32 -4.54
N TYR A 91 1.88 15.24 -4.90
CA TYR A 91 1.93 15.90 -6.20
C TYR A 91 3.11 15.40 -7.01
N ASP A 92 2.96 15.38 -8.34
CA ASP A 92 4.02 15.03 -9.30
C ASP A 92 4.65 13.65 -9.00
N ALA A 93 3.81 12.64 -8.81
CA ALA A 93 4.26 11.27 -8.59
C ALA A 93 4.83 10.70 -9.89
N GLN A 94 6.16 10.58 -9.97
CA GLN A 94 6.87 10.12 -11.16
C GLN A 94 7.54 8.78 -10.90
N ASP A 95 7.56 7.95 -11.95
CA ASP A 95 8.33 6.72 -11.97
C ASP A 95 9.82 7.07 -12.12
N ALA A 96 10.58 6.88 -11.03
CA ALA A 96 12.02 7.09 -11.00
C ALA A 96 12.80 5.78 -11.16
N SER A 97 12.15 4.65 -11.48
CA SER A 97 12.80 3.34 -11.63
C SER A 97 14.00 3.42 -12.58
N MET A 98 13.86 4.11 -13.72
CA MET A 98 14.94 4.30 -14.70
C MET A 98 16.10 5.19 -14.23
N LYS A 99 15.91 5.98 -13.17
CA LYS A 99 16.99 6.78 -12.57
C LYS A 99 17.82 5.95 -11.59
N TYR A 100 17.21 4.93 -10.97
CA TYR A 100 17.82 4.12 -9.91
C TYR A 100 18.32 2.74 -10.38
N ILE A 101 18.00 2.31 -11.60
CA ILE A 101 18.54 1.11 -12.26
C ILE A 101 20.08 1.04 -12.32
N SER A 102 20.79 2.14 -12.08
CA SER A 102 22.26 2.16 -12.15
C SER A 102 22.97 1.71 -10.87
N ASP A 103 22.31 1.66 -9.70
CA ASP A 103 22.99 1.41 -8.41
C ASP A 103 22.55 0.14 -7.67
N VAL A 104 21.29 -0.31 -7.80
CA VAL A 104 20.79 -1.47 -7.05
C VAL A 104 19.74 -2.22 -7.87
N ALA A 105 20.12 -3.37 -8.43
CA ALA A 105 19.27 -4.37 -9.09
C ALA A 105 18.37 -3.89 -10.27
N PRO A 106 18.48 -4.48 -11.48
CA PRO A 106 17.87 -3.97 -12.72
C PRO A 106 16.34 -4.09 -12.82
N THR A 107 15.62 -4.27 -11.72
CA THR A 107 14.17 -4.52 -11.74
C THR A 107 13.41 -3.91 -10.55
N ASP A 108 14.01 -2.96 -9.84
CA ASP A 108 13.33 -2.28 -8.73
C ASP A 108 12.39 -1.19 -9.26
N ALA A 109 11.13 -1.23 -8.83
CA ALA A 109 10.14 -0.20 -9.09
C ALA A 109 10.29 0.93 -8.06
N VAL A 110 10.52 2.15 -8.51
CA VAL A 110 10.72 3.32 -7.65
C VAL A 110 9.78 4.44 -8.06
N MET A 111 9.05 5.00 -7.10
CA MET A 111 8.20 6.16 -7.30
C MET A 111 8.61 7.29 -6.36
N VAL A 112 8.69 8.50 -6.89
CA VAL A 112 8.99 9.71 -6.12
C VAL A 112 7.88 10.72 -6.29
N GLY A 113 7.59 11.50 -5.26
CA GLY A 113 6.60 12.57 -5.35
C GLY A 113 6.80 13.62 -4.27
N ASP A 114 6.26 14.82 -4.53
CA ASP A 114 6.23 15.92 -3.57
C ASP A 114 5.07 15.74 -2.59
N VAL A 115 5.38 15.70 -1.30
CA VAL A 115 4.42 15.54 -0.23
C VAL A 115 3.96 16.89 0.28
N TYR A 116 2.66 17.10 0.24
CA TYR A 116 1.97 18.28 0.74
C TYR A 116 1.06 17.93 1.91
N ARG A 117 0.92 18.90 2.82
CA ARG A 117 -0.07 18.91 3.88
C ARG A 117 -1.08 20.03 3.61
N CYS A 118 -2.26 19.62 3.18
CA CYS A 118 -3.44 20.47 3.04
C CYS A 118 -4.29 20.30 4.31
N ASN A 119 -4.71 21.40 4.93
CA ASN A 119 -5.54 21.39 6.14
C ASN A 119 -6.94 21.93 5.82
#